data_AF-H7GIT6-F1
#
_entry.id   AF-H7GIT6-F1
#
_cell.length_a   1.000
_cell.length_b   1.000
_cell.length_c   1.000
_cell.angle_alpha   90.00
_cell.angle_beta   90.00
_cell.angle_gamma   90.00
#
_symmetry.space_group_name_H-M   'P 1'
#
loop_
_entity.id
_entity.type
_entity.pdbx_description
1 polymer ?
#
loop_
_entity_poly.entity_id
_entity_poly.type
_entity_poly.pdbx_seq_one_letter_code
_entity_poly.pdbx_strand_id
1 'polypeptide(L)'
;MKKLLALFSLGLLALAQEVVVYPGFAEVKEPVVLPPGAWVYLAGEKLSRTAPGSLRLLGVEEVERVYQGTAVLFRYRGEGPATLRYLYTGLSGEVFYTLEEGRLTAWARLKLEGEAFEAQKLTLLAGEAPLLEAKAAPGMALRALTEAPGETPFGLFRYELPPRRIEAGLTEIPFLRADVALVRLLRYQGPFRTDRLLPLERGYRFTAPFPLAPGSLEVVEGGLFLGQAPLPGTPKGEWAEAWLGRDLEARLERRVSLLNQGEKEATYLVETRLENPYPYPVTLLLAESLPKPFRLDFPGANRLPEGYRLELPLKPQEAKTLTYRLTLSR
;
A
#
# COMPACT_ATOMS: atom_id res chain seq x y z
N MET A 1 30.45 20.11 -58.61
CA MET A 1 29.16 19.62 -58.08
C MET A 1 29.39 19.01 -56.71
N LYS A 2 29.35 19.84 -55.66
CA LYS A 2 29.54 19.46 -54.26
C LYS A 2 28.56 20.32 -53.48
N LYS A 3 27.62 19.69 -52.77
CA LYS A 3 26.85 20.17 -51.60
C LYS A 3 25.49 19.48 -51.57
N LEU A 4 25.43 18.36 -50.85
CA LEU A 4 24.20 17.93 -50.16
C LEU A 4 24.61 16.99 -49.03
N LEU A 5 25.13 17.61 -47.97
CA LEU A 5 25.36 16.97 -46.69
C LEU A 5 25.22 18.07 -45.64
N ALA A 6 23.99 18.25 -45.14
CA ALA A 6 23.71 18.95 -43.89
C ALA A 6 22.22 18.81 -43.55
N LEU A 7 21.97 18.63 -42.24
CA LEU A 7 20.70 18.79 -41.52
C LEU A 7 19.77 17.58 -41.44
N PHE A 8 20.18 16.60 -40.63
CA PHE A 8 19.27 15.90 -39.73
C PHE A 8 19.84 15.92 -38.30
N SER A 9 20.06 17.13 -37.80
CA SER A 9 20.19 17.40 -36.37
C SER A 9 18.93 18.16 -35.97
N LEU A 10 17.80 17.45 -35.95
CA LEU A 10 16.57 17.92 -35.33
C LEU A 10 16.85 18.05 -33.84
N GLY A 11 16.89 19.29 -33.37
CA GLY A 11 17.01 19.61 -31.96
C GLY A 11 15.97 18.85 -31.17
N LEU A 12 16.45 18.17 -30.13
CA LEU A 12 15.67 17.68 -29.01
C LEU A 12 14.92 18.86 -28.38
N LEU A 13 13.79 19.27 -28.95
CA LEU A 13 12.71 19.77 -28.14
C LEU A 13 12.38 18.60 -27.23
N ALA A 14 12.77 18.70 -25.95
CA ALA A 14 12.39 17.75 -24.91
C ALA A 14 10.87 17.83 -24.77
N LEU A 15 10.18 17.14 -25.66
CA LEU A 15 8.74 17.04 -25.68
C LEU A 15 8.34 16.29 -24.41
N ALA A 16 7.44 16.87 -23.63
CA ALA A 16 7.11 16.41 -22.29
C ALA A 16 6.69 14.94 -22.28
N GLN A 17 7.56 14.07 -21.76
CA GLN A 17 7.26 12.66 -21.58
C GLN A 17 6.35 12.51 -20.35
N GLU A 18 5.15 12.00 -20.57
CA GLU A 18 4.26 11.60 -19.48
C GLU A 18 4.54 10.14 -19.11
N VAL A 19 4.78 9.88 -17.83
CA VAL A 19 5.08 8.56 -17.29
C VAL A 19 4.10 8.24 -16.18
N VAL A 20 3.34 7.17 -16.35
CA VAL A 20 2.47 6.61 -15.30
C VAL A 20 3.08 5.30 -14.84
N VAL A 21 3.53 5.25 -13.59
CA VAL A 21 4.19 4.06 -13.01
C VAL A 21 3.16 3.23 -12.24
N TYR A 22 3.15 1.93 -12.48
CA TYR A 22 2.31 0.93 -11.83
C TYR A 22 3.18 -0.07 -11.05
N PRO A 23 2.57 -0.95 -10.24
CA PRO A 23 3.26 -2.13 -9.74
C PRO A 23 3.66 -3.03 -10.91
N GLY A 24 4.97 -3.10 -11.17
CA GLY A 24 5.57 -4.01 -12.16
C GLY A 24 5.78 -3.46 -13.59
N PHE A 25 5.21 -2.31 -13.95
CA PHE A 25 5.43 -1.68 -15.26
C PHE A 25 5.12 -0.18 -15.24
N ALA A 26 5.39 0.53 -16.33
CA ALA A 26 4.99 1.90 -16.55
C ALA A 26 4.29 2.07 -17.91
N GLU A 27 3.30 2.96 -17.99
CA GLU A 27 2.83 3.50 -19.25
C GLU A 27 3.64 4.76 -19.58
N VAL A 28 4.28 4.76 -20.74
CA VAL A 28 5.08 5.87 -21.23
C VAL A 28 4.38 6.48 -22.44
N LYS A 29 4.26 7.81 -22.44
CA LYS A 29 3.77 8.61 -23.56
C LYS A 29 4.84 9.62 -23.95
N GLU A 30 5.40 9.42 -25.12
CA GLU A 30 6.43 10.27 -25.71
C GLU A 30 5.85 11.07 -26.86
N PRO A 31 5.93 12.41 -26.83
CA PRO A 31 5.46 13.18 -27.97
C PRO A 31 6.51 13.09 -29.08
N VAL A 32 6.04 12.87 -30.31
CA VAL A 32 6.88 12.70 -31.49
C VAL A 32 6.33 13.56 -32.63
N VAL A 33 7.20 13.95 -33.55
CA VAL A 33 6.78 14.63 -34.79
C VAL A 33 6.96 13.63 -35.92
N LEU A 34 5.84 13.20 -36.50
CA LEU A 34 5.80 12.16 -37.51
C LEU A 34 5.98 12.74 -38.92
N PRO A 35 6.90 12.21 -39.74
CA PRO A 35 6.91 12.50 -41.17
C PRO A 35 5.67 11.88 -41.85
N PRO A 36 5.34 12.27 -43.09
CA PRO A 36 4.21 11.68 -43.80
C PRO A 36 4.42 10.19 -44.13
N GLY A 37 3.40 9.39 -43.84
CA GLY A 37 3.22 8.02 -44.36
C GLY A 37 3.96 6.90 -43.60
N ALA A 38 5.18 7.13 -43.11
CA ALA A 38 5.93 6.11 -42.37
C ALA A 38 7.02 6.69 -41.47
N TRP A 39 7.27 6.01 -40.34
CA TRP A 39 8.31 6.38 -39.38
C TRP A 39 8.96 5.14 -38.77
N VAL A 40 10.28 5.18 -38.58
CA VAL A 40 11.05 4.12 -37.92
C VAL A 40 11.38 4.56 -36.51
N TYR A 41 10.87 3.81 -35.53
CA TYR A 41 11.22 3.96 -34.13
C TYR A 41 12.43 3.10 -33.79
N LEU A 42 13.56 3.74 -33.46
CA LEU A 42 14.78 3.07 -33.03
C LEU A 42 14.77 2.90 -31.50
N ALA A 43 14.10 1.85 -31.04
CA ALA A 43 13.89 1.59 -29.62
C ALA A 43 15.13 1.03 -28.90
N GLY A 44 16.07 0.44 -29.64
CA GLY A 44 17.25 -0.17 -29.04
C GLY A 44 16.87 -1.31 -28.07
N GLU A 45 17.54 -1.34 -26.92
CA GLU A 45 17.26 -2.33 -25.88
C GLU A 45 15.89 -2.12 -25.20
N LYS A 46 15.29 -0.92 -25.28
CA LYS A 46 13.97 -0.62 -24.67
C LYS A 46 12.86 -1.50 -25.25
N LEU A 47 12.99 -1.93 -26.50
CA LEU A 47 12.01 -2.79 -27.15
C LEU A 47 11.87 -4.15 -26.46
N SER A 48 12.97 -4.69 -25.93
CA SER A 48 12.98 -5.98 -25.22
C SER A 48 12.18 -5.94 -23.91
N ARG A 49 11.94 -4.74 -23.38
CA ARG A 49 11.18 -4.45 -22.16
C ARG A 49 9.88 -3.70 -22.45
N THR A 50 9.52 -3.56 -23.72
CA THR A 50 8.19 -3.07 -24.10
C THR A 50 7.25 -4.25 -24.17
N ALA A 51 6.12 -4.20 -23.48
CA ALA A 51 5.15 -5.28 -23.51
C ALA A 51 4.68 -5.51 -24.97
N PRO A 52 4.78 -6.74 -25.50
CA PRO A 52 4.23 -7.12 -26.78
C PRO A 52 2.83 -6.55 -27.03
N GLY A 53 2.64 -5.95 -28.21
CA GLY A 53 1.33 -5.39 -28.58
C GLY A 53 0.91 -4.14 -27.81
N SER A 54 1.74 -3.54 -26.94
CA SER A 54 1.40 -2.30 -26.23
C SER A 54 1.78 -1.02 -26.98
N LEU A 55 2.81 -1.08 -27.81
CA LEU A 55 3.33 0.06 -28.58
C LEU A 55 2.25 0.60 -29.56
N ARG A 56 1.98 1.90 -29.57
CA ARG A 56 0.95 2.54 -30.40
C ARG A 56 1.35 3.96 -30.78
N LEU A 57 1.01 4.39 -32.00
CA LEU A 57 0.97 5.80 -32.35
C LEU A 57 -0.44 6.36 -32.13
N LEU A 58 -0.53 7.45 -31.36
CA LEU A 58 -1.76 8.21 -31.14
C LEU A 58 -1.69 9.51 -31.93
N GLY A 59 -2.82 9.92 -32.54
CA GLY A 59 -2.91 11.12 -33.38
C GLY A 59 -2.78 10.85 -34.88
N VAL A 60 -2.50 9.62 -35.29
CA VAL A 60 -2.50 9.16 -36.70
C VAL A 60 -3.25 7.84 -36.84
N GLU A 61 -3.68 7.52 -38.07
CA GLU A 61 -4.30 6.23 -38.38
C GLU A 61 -3.21 5.20 -38.72
N GLU A 62 -2.83 4.35 -37.75
CA GLU A 62 -1.86 3.26 -37.95
C GLU A 62 -2.43 2.21 -38.92
N VAL A 63 -1.73 1.96 -40.02
CA VAL A 63 -2.08 0.98 -41.06
C VAL A 63 -1.32 -0.32 -40.85
N GLU A 64 -0.03 -0.22 -40.53
CA GLU A 64 0.84 -1.38 -40.37
C GLU A 64 1.96 -1.09 -39.38
N ARG A 65 2.40 -2.13 -38.67
CA ARG A 65 3.57 -2.09 -37.80
C ARG A 65 4.41 -3.34 -37.96
N VAL A 66 5.70 -3.16 -38.25
CA VAL A 66 6.65 -4.24 -38.48
C VAL A 66 7.81 -4.14 -37.50
N TYR A 67 8.04 -5.20 -36.73
CA TYR A 67 9.17 -5.30 -35.79
C TYR A 67 10.40 -5.86 -36.53
N GLN A 68 11.53 -5.17 -36.42
CA GLN A 68 12.80 -5.53 -37.05
C GLN A 68 13.94 -5.43 -36.04
N GLY A 69 14.20 -6.51 -35.31
CA GLY A 69 15.22 -6.53 -34.27
C GLY A 69 14.91 -5.52 -33.17
N THR A 70 15.73 -4.47 -33.07
CA THR A 70 15.59 -3.37 -32.09
C THR A 70 14.86 -2.14 -32.63
N ALA A 71 14.27 -2.24 -33.82
CA ALA A 71 13.53 -1.17 -34.47
C ALA A 71 12.09 -1.58 -34.79
N VAL A 72 11.21 -0.59 -34.89
CA VAL A 72 9.82 -0.77 -35.30
C VAL A 72 9.48 0.20 -36.42
N LEU A 73 9.08 -0.32 -37.58
CA LEU A 73 8.55 0.48 -38.68
C LEU A 73 7.04 0.63 -38.51
N PHE A 74 6.58 1.87 -38.45
CA PHE A 74 5.17 2.22 -38.52
C PHE A 74 4.83 2.75 -39.90
N ARG A 75 3.70 2.30 -40.45
CA ARG A 75 3.03 2.92 -41.61
C ARG A 75 1.67 3.44 -41.16
N TYR A 76 1.36 4.67 -41.54
CA TYR A 76 0.16 5.36 -41.08
C TYR A 76 -0.33 6.38 -42.10
N ARG A 77 -1.57 6.84 -41.94
CA ARG A 77 -2.10 8.00 -42.68
C ARG A 77 -2.06 9.23 -41.78
N GLY A 78 -1.57 10.34 -42.33
CA GLY A 78 -1.34 11.60 -41.64
C GLY A 78 0.14 11.95 -41.47
N GLU A 79 0.40 13.08 -40.81
CA GLU A 79 1.72 13.63 -40.48
C GLU A 79 1.59 14.63 -39.32
N GLY A 80 2.72 15.02 -38.72
CA GLY A 80 2.77 16.07 -37.69
C GLY A 80 2.83 15.56 -36.25
N PRO A 81 2.43 16.36 -35.26
CA PRO A 81 2.51 16.01 -33.84
C PRO A 81 1.67 14.78 -33.50
N ALA A 82 2.29 13.80 -32.86
CA ALA A 82 1.67 12.56 -32.42
C ALA A 82 2.24 12.13 -31.06
N THR A 83 1.75 11.02 -30.51
CA THR A 83 2.26 10.45 -29.27
C THR A 83 2.55 8.97 -29.44
N LEU A 84 3.79 8.57 -29.14
CA LEU A 84 4.16 7.18 -28.99
C LEU A 84 3.77 6.72 -27.58
N ARG A 85 2.83 5.78 -27.48
CA ARG A 85 2.41 5.17 -26.22
C ARG A 85 2.91 3.74 -26.15
N TYR A 86 3.47 3.33 -25.02
CA TYR A 86 3.84 1.93 -24.78
C TYR A 86 3.83 1.57 -23.30
N LEU A 87 3.74 0.27 -23.01
CA LEU A 87 3.92 -0.27 -21.67
C LEU A 87 5.34 -0.78 -21.53
N TYR A 88 6.06 -0.29 -20.53
CA TYR A 88 7.46 -0.55 -20.27
C TYR A 88 7.63 -1.34 -18.97
N THR A 89 8.12 -2.57 -19.05
CA THR A 89 8.36 -3.46 -17.90
C THR A 89 9.71 -3.20 -17.23
N GLY A 90 10.55 -2.35 -17.82
CA GLY A 90 11.81 -1.92 -17.22
C GLY A 90 11.65 -0.87 -16.11
N LEU A 91 10.48 -0.25 -15.97
CA LEU A 91 10.19 0.73 -14.91
C LEU A 91 9.01 0.23 -14.09
N SER A 92 9.16 0.18 -12.77
CA SER A 92 8.08 -0.16 -11.84
C SER A 92 8.14 0.71 -10.59
N GLY A 93 7.03 0.77 -9.87
CA GLY A 93 6.94 1.60 -8.68
C GLY A 93 6.07 1.00 -7.59
N GLU A 94 6.39 1.33 -6.35
CA GLU A 94 5.60 1.02 -5.17
C GLU A 94 5.57 2.21 -4.19
N VAL A 95 4.60 2.20 -3.29
CA VAL A 95 4.51 3.17 -2.18
C VAL A 95 4.91 2.48 -0.89
N PHE A 96 5.71 3.16 -0.08
CA PHE A 96 5.93 2.81 1.31
C PHE A 96 5.86 4.07 2.18
N TYR A 97 5.80 3.87 3.49
CA TYR A 97 5.60 4.94 4.46
C TYR A 97 6.65 4.88 5.56
N THR A 98 7.06 6.04 6.05
CA THR A 98 7.80 6.17 7.31
C THR A 98 6.96 6.97 8.29
N LEU A 99 6.92 6.53 9.55
CA LEU A 99 6.31 7.24 10.67
C LEU A 99 7.40 7.52 11.70
N GLU A 100 7.84 8.76 11.75
CA GLU A 100 8.95 9.21 12.58
C GLU A 100 8.44 10.27 13.55
N GLU A 101 8.40 9.98 14.86
CA GLU A 101 7.97 10.93 15.90
C GLU A 101 6.61 11.61 15.64
N GLY A 102 5.65 10.87 15.07
CA GLY A 102 4.34 11.42 14.71
C GLY A 102 4.29 12.12 13.35
N ARG A 103 5.37 12.09 12.56
CA ARG A 103 5.38 12.55 11.18
C ARG A 103 5.28 11.38 10.21
N LEU A 104 4.18 11.32 9.46
CA LEU A 104 3.97 10.35 8.40
C LEU A 104 4.52 10.90 7.08
N THR A 105 5.41 10.17 6.43
CA THR A 105 5.93 10.45 5.08
C THR A 105 5.55 9.32 4.13
N ALA A 106 4.95 9.65 2.98
CA ALA A 106 4.79 8.72 1.87
C ALA A 106 5.97 8.83 0.91
N TRP A 107 6.49 7.68 0.52
CA TRP A 107 7.65 7.52 -0.35
C TRP A 107 7.27 6.71 -1.58
N ALA A 108 7.69 7.19 -2.75
CA ALA A 108 7.63 6.44 -3.99
C ALA A 108 8.98 5.76 -4.19
N ARG A 109 8.98 4.44 -4.29
CA ARG A 109 10.16 3.67 -4.67
C ARG A 109 10.02 3.26 -6.12
N LEU A 110 10.84 3.86 -6.98
CA LEU A 110 10.87 3.59 -8.41
C LEU A 110 12.07 2.71 -8.73
N LYS A 111 11.84 1.60 -9.41
CA LYS A 111 12.90 0.72 -9.90
C LYS A 111 12.97 0.83 -11.42
N LEU A 112 14.11 1.24 -11.93
CA LEU A 112 14.37 1.39 -13.36
C LEU A 112 15.52 0.47 -13.81
N GLU A 113 15.26 -0.32 -14.83
CA GLU A 113 16.23 -1.16 -15.53
C GLU A 113 16.37 -0.66 -16.97
N GLY A 114 17.54 -0.09 -17.31
CA GLY A 114 17.83 0.43 -18.65
C GLY A 114 18.28 1.89 -18.62
N GLU A 115 18.02 2.61 -19.70
CA GLU A 115 18.37 4.02 -19.84
C GLU A 115 17.50 4.92 -18.96
N ALA A 116 18.05 6.08 -18.59
CA ALA A 116 17.34 7.10 -17.84
C ALA A 116 16.11 7.64 -18.59
N PHE A 117 15.07 8.01 -17.83
CA PHE A 117 13.83 8.60 -18.33
C PHE A 117 13.71 10.06 -17.85
N GLU A 118 13.20 10.95 -18.69
CA GLU A 118 12.93 12.35 -18.33
C GLU A 118 11.43 12.55 -18.14
N ALA A 119 10.91 12.28 -16.94
CA ALA A 119 9.48 12.37 -16.68
C ALA A 119 9.08 13.82 -16.35
N GLN A 120 8.51 14.52 -17.34
CA GLN A 120 7.96 15.88 -17.14
C GLN A 120 6.62 15.86 -16.42
N LYS A 121 5.88 14.75 -16.54
CA LYS A 121 4.70 14.46 -15.74
C LYS A 121 4.82 13.03 -15.25
N LEU A 122 4.92 12.87 -13.93
CA LEU A 122 5.15 11.58 -13.29
C LEU A 122 4.00 11.27 -12.36
N THR A 123 3.27 10.21 -12.65
CA THR A 123 2.17 9.74 -11.81
C THR A 123 2.50 8.35 -11.31
N LEU A 124 2.34 8.11 -10.01
CA LEU A 124 2.40 6.77 -9.42
C LEU A 124 0.99 6.29 -9.15
N LEU A 125 0.68 5.10 -9.65
CA LEU A 125 -0.52 4.36 -9.34
C LEU A 125 -0.16 3.21 -8.41
N ALA A 126 -0.86 3.09 -7.29
CA ALA A 126 -0.69 2.02 -6.31
C ALA A 126 -2.00 1.24 -6.16
N GLY A 127 -1.91 -0.09 -6.02
CA GLY A 127 -3.03 -1.03 -6.10
C GLY A 127 -2.84 -2.05 -7.24
N GLU A 128 -3.72 -3.05 -7.35
CA GLU A 128 -3.57 -4.09 -8.38
C GLU A 128 -3.95 -3.59 -9.78
N ALA A 129 -2.98 -3.52 -10.68
CA ALA A 129 -3.17 -3.27 -12.11
C ALA A 129 -2.65 -4.49 -12.90
N PRO A 130 -3.51 -5.45 -13.26
CA PRO A 130 -3.05 -6.69 -13.89
C PRO A 130 -2.52 -6.44 -15.31
N LEU A 131 -1.30 -6.90 -15.60
CA LEU A 131 -0.72 -6.98 -16.94
C LEU A 131 -0.50 -8.46 -17.28
N LEU A 132 -1.19 -8.97 -18.32
CA LEU A 132 -1.26 -10.40 -18.65
C LEU A 132 0.10 -11.10 -18.85
N GLU A 133 1.16 -10.35 -19.17
CA GLU A 133 2.50 -10.89 -19.42
C GLU A 133 3.53 -10.58 -18.32
N ALA A 134 3.20 -9.72 -17.36
CA ALA A 134 4.04 -9.51 -16.18
C ALA A 134 3.57 -10.45 -15.08
N LYS A 135 4.50 -11.16 -14.42
CA LYS A 135 4.18 -11.87 -13.17
C LYS A 135 3.65 -10.83 -12.18
N ALA A 136 2.33 -10.82 -11.99
CA ALA A 136 1.73 -10.11 -10.88
C ALA A 136 2.42 -10.60 -9.60
N ALA A 137 2.81 -9.68 -8.72
CA ALA A 137 3.23 -10.05 -7.38
C ALA A 137 2.09 -10.89 -6.75
N PRO A 138 2.36 -12.08 -6.17
CA PRO A 138 1.30 -12.91 -5.64
C PRO A 138 0.59 -12.21 -4.48
N GLY A 139 -0.69 -11.93 -4.68
CA GLY A 139 -1.68 -11.74 -3.63
C GLY A 139 -1.66 -10.39 -2.92
N MET A 140 -2.49 -9.44 -3.37
CA MET A 140 -3.22 -8.53 -2.49
C MET A 140 -4.59 -8.23 -3.09
N ALA A 141 -5.41 -9.27 -3.21
CA ALA A 141 -6.82 -9.11 -3.50
C ALA A 141 -7.46 -8.31 -2.36
N LEU A 142 -7.78 -7.04 -2.60
CA LEU A 142 -8.68 -6.27 -1.74
C LEU A 142 -9.90 -5.83 -2.54
N ARG A 143 -11.07 -6.31 -2.11
CA ARG A 143 -12.35 -5.69 -2.43
C ARG A 143 -12.35 -4.28 -1.82
N ALA A 144 -12.09 -3.27 -2.62
CA ALA A 144 -12.53 -1.91 -2.31
C ALA A 144 -14.02 -1.83 -2.68
N LEU A 145 -14.89 -2.12 -1.71
CA LEU A 145 -16.32 -1.89 -1.87
C LEU A 145 -16.64 -0.45 -1.46
N THR A 146 -17.31 0.23 -2.40
CA THR A 146 -18.30 1.29 -2.22
C THR A 146 -17.81 2.65 -1.69
N GLU A 147 -17.87 3.62 -2.61
CA GLU A 147 -17.99 5.07 -2.41
C GLU A 147 -16.73 5.83 -1.99
N ALA A 148 -15.86 6.08 -2.96
CA ALA A 148 -15.01 7.28 -2.97
C ALA A 148 -15.54 8.26 -4.04
N PRO A 149 -15.99 9.47 -3.68
CA PRO A 149 -16.20 10.52 -4.64
C PRO A 149 -14.84 11.12 -5.02
N GLY A 150 -14.42 10.94 -6.27
CA GLY A 150 -13.31 11.68 -6.90
C GLY A 150 -12.11 10.85 -7.37
N GLU A 151 -11.87 10.91 -8.69
CA GLU A 151 -10.58 10.73 -9.41
C GLU A 151 -9.72 9.46 -9.26
N THR A 152 -10.13 8.44 -8.51
CA THR A 152 -9.43 7.14 -8.50
C THR A 152 -10.09 6.16 -9.45
N PRO A 153 -9.47 5.77 -10.59
CA PRO A 153 -10.02 4.73 -11.45
C PRO A 153 -10.02 3.39 -10.70
N PHE A 154 -11.22 2.88 -10.44
CA PHE A 154 -11.50 1.46 -10.14
C PHE A 154 -10.59 0.80 -9.07
N GLY A 155 -10.35 1.46 -7.94
CA GLY A 155 -9.60 0.90 -6.80
C GLY A 155 -8.08 1.15 -6.82
N LEU A 156 -7.58 1.97 -7.76
CA LEU A 156 -6.19 2.43 -7.78
C LEU A 156 -6.02 3.77 -7.07
N PHE A 157 -5.01 3.87 -6.21
CA PHE A 157 -4.57 5.11 -5.59
C PHE A 157 -3.67 5.88 -6.55
N ARG A 158 -3.94 7.17 -6.75
CA ARG A 158 -3.19 8.03 -7.66
C ARG A 158 -2.40 9.09 -6.89
N TYR A 159 -1.11 9.17 -7.20
CA TYR A 159 -0.19 10.14 -6.64
C TYR A 159 0.54 10.86 -7.76
N GLU A 160 0.44 12.19 -7.80
CA GLU A 160 1.30 12.99 -8.66
C GLU A 160 2.65 13.17 -7.97
N LEU A 161 3.72 12.83 -8.70
CA LEU A 161 5.10 12.97 -8.23
C LEU A 161 5.75 14.19 -8.92
N PRO A 162 6.74 14.83 -8.28
CA PRO A 162 7.49 15.90 -8.90
C PRO A 162 8.14 15.44 -10.23
N PRO A 163 8.12 16.29 -11.28
CA PRO A 163 8.84 16.04 -12.52
C PRO A 163 10.32 15.80 -12.24
N ARG A 164 10.91 14.80 -12.88
CA ARG A 164 12.33 14.48 -12.69
C ARG A 164 12.88 13.53 -13.75
N ARG A 165 14.21 13.55 -13.84
CA ARG A 165 14.97 12.46 -14.42
C ARG A 165 14.99 11.26 -13.47
N ILE A 166 14.66 10.07 -13.98
CA ILE A 166 14.73 8.78 -13.28
C ILE A 166 15.97 8.06 -13.82
N GLU A 167 16.95 7.83 -12.95
CA GLU A 167 18.18 7.11 -13.28
C GLU A 167 18.01 5.59 -13.10
N ALA A 168 18.86 4.83 -13.78
CA ALA A 168 18.90 3.37 -13.62
C ALA A 168 19.16 2.98 -12.15
N GLY A 169 18.47 1.94 -11.68
CA GLY A 169 18.55 1.45 -10.31
C GLY A 169 17.31 1.76 -9.49
N LEU A 170 17.51 2.03 -8.20
CA LEU A 170 16.44 2.31 -7.24
C LEU A 170 16.45 3.80 -6.88
N THR A 171 15.30 4.45 -7.03
CA THR A 171 15.10 5.85 -6.63
C THR A 171 13.95 5.94 -5.63
N GLU A 172 14.22 6.48 -4.45
CA GLU A 172 13.18 6.76 -3.44
C GLU A 172 12.89 8.26 -3.38
N ILE A 173 11.60 8.61 -3.38
CA ILE A 173 11.13 10.00 -3.50
C ILE A 173 10.10 10.26 -2.42
N PRO A 174 10.37 11.15 -1.46
CA PRO A 174 9.33 11.59 -0.54
C PRO A 174 8.38 12.53 -1.31
N PHE A 175 7.08 12.28 -1.27
CA PHE A 175 6.13 13.05 -2.07
C PHE A 175 4.91 13.57 -1.28
N LEU A 176 4.57 12.98 -0.13
CA LEU A 176 3.60 13.53 0.81
C LEU A 176 4.13 13.44 2.24
N ARG A 177 3.81 14.46 3.05
CA ARG A 177 4.20 14.54 4.46
C ARG A 177 3.10 15.20 5.27
N ALA A 178 2.82 14.66 6.45
CA ALA A 178 1.89 15.26 7.40
C ALA A 178 2.22 14.81 8.82
N ASP A 179 2.02 15.70 9.79
CA ASP A 179 2.02 15.32 11.20
C ASP A 179 0.67 14.66 11.54
N VAL A 180 0.71 13.57 12.30
CA VAL A 180 -0.44 12.75 12.66
C VAL A 180 -0.51 12.56 14.18
N ALA A 181 -1.73 12.60 14.72
CA ALA A 181 -1.96 12.28 16.12
C ALA A 181 -1.91 10.76 16.32
N LEU A 182 -0.82 10.27 16.91
CA LEU A 182 -0.61 8.85 17.15
C LEU A 182 -1.32 8.37 18.41
N VAL A 183 -2.05 7.27 18.28
CA VAL A 183 -2.55 6.47 19.39
C VAL A 183 -1.75 5.17 19.43
N ARG A 184 -1.06 4.91 20.55
CA ARG A 184 -0.34 3.66 20.78
C ARG A 184 -1.32 2.57 21.21
N LEU A 185 -1.25 1.43 20.56
CA LEU A 185 -2.18 0.32 20.74
C LEU A 185 -1.49 -0.91 21.32
N LEU A 186 -2.23 -1.62 22.17
CA LEU A 186 -1.95 -2.99 22.56
C LEU A 186 -3.13 -3.86 22.11
N ARG A 187 -2.88 -5.04 21.53
CA ARG A 187 -3.95 -5.92 21.04
C ARG A 187 -3.79 -7.35 21.51
N TYR A 188 -4.90 -7.94 21.96
CA TYR A 188 -5.08 -9.39 21.97
C TYR A 188 -6.28 -9.73 21.10
N GLN A 189 -6.04 -10.53 20.06
CA GLN A 189 -7.09 -11.03 19.18
C GLN A 189 -6.90 -12.52 18.93
N GLY A 190 -7.90 -13.33 19.26
CA GLY A 190 -7.81 -14.78 19.04
C GLY A 190 -8.94 -15.57 19.69
N PRO A 191 -8.86 -16.91 19.68
CA PRO A 191 -9.78 -17.72 20.45
C PRO A 191 -9.58 -17.49 21.95
N PHE A 192 -10.66 -17.70 22.72
CA PHE A 192 -10.60 -17.70 24.16
C PHE A 192 -9.66 -18.78 24.67
N ARG A 193 -8.75 -18.38 25.55
CA ARG A 193 -7.73 -19.23 26.15
C ARG A 193 -7.71 -19.08 27.67
N THR A 194 -7.36 -20.15 28.36
CA THR A 194 -7.25 -20.21 29.82
C THR A 194 -5.82 -20.06 30.32
N ASP A 195 -4.85 -19.85 29.42
CA ASP A 195 -3.46 -19.59 29.78
C ASP A 195 -3.37 -18.40 30.75
N ARG A 196 -2.52 -18.53 31.77
CA ARG A 196 -2.33 -17.50 32.79
C ARG A 196 -1.80 -16.18 32.22
N LEU A 197 -0.97 -16.25 31.18
CA LEU A 197 -0.36 -15.09 30.54
C LEU A 197 -0.69 -15.11 29.05
N LEU A 198 -1.30 -14.04 28.56
CA LEU A 198 -1.59 -13.87 27.15
C LEU A 198 -0.67 -12.80 26.56
N PRO A 199 0.03 -13.09 25.44
CA PRO A 199 0.88 -12.11 24.79
C PRO A 199 0.02 -11.03 24.13
N LEU A 200 0.53 -9.80 24.11
CA LEU A 200 -0.06 -8.69 23.38
C LEU A 200 0.77 -8.38 22.14
N GLU A 201 0.11 -7.84 21.13
CA GLU A 201 0.76 -7.15 20.01
C GLU A 201 0.76 -5.66 20.26
N ARG A 202 1.79 -4.97 19.76
CA ARG A 202 1.88 -3.51 19.79
C ARG A 202 1.64 -2.94 18.40
N GLY A 203 1.04 -1.76 18.35
CA GLY A 203 0.74 -1.09 17.11
C GLY A 203 0.45 0.39 17.29
N TYR A 204 0.12 1.03 16.18
CA TYR A 204 -0.25 2.43 16.13
C TYR A 204 -1.57 2.59 15.38
N ARG A 205 -2.34 3.58 15.80
CA ARG A 205 -3.53 4.06 15.10
C ARG A 205 -3.46 5.56 14.92
N PHE A 206 -3.81 6.01 13.72
CA PHE A 206 -3.85 7.43 13.38
C PHE A 206 -4.86 7.70 12.27
N THR A 207 -5.31 8.94 12.17
CA THR A 207 -6.19 9.37 11.07
C THR A 207 -5.37 9.59 9.81
N ALA A 208 -5.77 8.99 8.69
CA ALA A 208 -5.10 9.11 7.41
C ALA A 208 -5.14 10.58 6.90
N PRO A 209 -3.99 11.27 6.81
CA PRO A 209 -3.96 12.68 6.40
C PRO A 209 -4.19 12.87 4.89
N PHE A 210 -3.93 11.82 4.12
CA PHE A 210 -4.14 11.70 2.68
C PHE A 210 -4.53 10.24 2.36
N PRO A 211 -5.02 9.92 1.15
CA PRO A 211 -5.31 8.54 0.78
C PRO A 211 -4.06 7.67 0.90
N LEU A 212 -4.13 6.62 1.71
CA LEU A 212 -3.03 5.68 1.94
C LEU A 212 -3.28 4.45 1.07
N ALA A 213 -2.45 4.24 0.05
CA ALA A 213 -2.40 2.98 -0.66
C ALA A 213 -1.82 1.88 0.25
N PRO A 214 -2.20 0.61 0.04
CA PRO A 214 -1.53 -0.50 0.71
C PRO A 214 -0.01 -0.46 0.48
N GLY A 215 0.77 -0.65 1.53
CA GLY A 215 2.23 -0.59 1.47
C GLY A 215 2.87 -0.99 2.79
N SER A 216 4.21 -0.93 2.89
CA SER A 216 4.89 -1.09 4.17
C SER A 216 4.94 0.23 4.93
N LEU A 217 4.76 0.17 6.24
CA LEU A 217 5.01 1.28 7.16
C LEU A 217 6.22 0.93 8.03
N GLU A 218 7.25 1.76 7.98
CA GLU A 218 8.35 1.79 8.92
C GLU A 218 8.04 2.75 10.06
N VAL A 219 8.32 2.34 11.30
CA VAL A 219 8.08 3.17 12.48
C VAL A 219 9.39 3.42 13.22
N VAL A 220 9.66 4.69 13.48
CA VAL A 220 10.80 5.19 14.25
C VAL A 220 10.28 6.10 15.37
N GLU A 221 10.75 5.86 16.59
CA GLU A 221 10.37 6.63 17.77
C GLU A 221 11.53 6.68 18.77
N GLY A 222 11.74 7.83 19.41
CA GLY A 222 12.95 8.11 20.19
C GLY A 222 14.24 8.01 19.36
N GLY A 223 14.17 8.22 18.05
CA GLY A 223 15.29 8.00 17.12
C GLY A 223 15.69 6.52 16.92
N LEU A 224 14.85 5.57 17.36
CA LEU A 224 15.09 4.13 17.21
C LEU A 224 14.09 3.50 16.25
N PHE A 225 14.58 2.65 15.35
CA PHE A 225 13.73 1.81 14.51
C PHE A 225 12.97 0.81 15.38
N LEU A 226 11.64 0.91 15.38
CA LEU A 226 10.77 0.06 16.17
C LEU A 226 10.26 -1.15 15.39
N GLY A 227 10.20 -1.07 14.06
CA GLY A 227 9.77 -2.17 13.21
C GLY A 227 9.13 -1.71 11.90
N GLN A 228 8.73 -2.70 11.11
CA GLN A 228 7.94 -2.53 9.90
C GLN A 228 6.65 -3.35 9.99
N ALA A 229 5.57 -2.82 9.45
CA ALA A 229 4.27 -3.47 9.38
C ALA A 229 3.59 -3.22 8.04
N PRO A 230 2.70 -4.14 7.60
CA PRO A 230 1.79 -3.82 6.50
C PRO A 230 0.82 -2.71 6.93
N LEU A 231 0.65 -1.72 6.06
CA LEU A 231 -0.36 -0.69 6.17
C LEU A 231 -1.47 -0.98 5.14
N PRO A 232 -2.74 -1.14 5.56
CA PRO A 232 -3.83 -1.37 4.64
C PRO A 232 -4.15 -0.12 3.81
N GLY A 233 -4.90 -0.30 2.73
CA GLY A 233 -5.48 0.82 2.00
C GLY A 233 -6.45 1.59 2.91
N THR A 234 -6.29 2.90 3.06
CA THR A 234 -7.10 3.72 3.96
C THR A 234 -7.46 5.05 3.28
N PRO A 235 -8.75 5.35 3.09
CA PRO A 235 -9.22 6.66 2.63
C PRO A 235 -8.78 7.80 3.55
N LYS A 236 -8.65 9.01 2.99
CA LYS A 236 -8.35 10.21 3.77
C LYS A 236 -9.43 10.43 4.84
N GLY A 237 -9.00 10.73 6.06
CA GLY A 237 -9.89 11.00 7.20
C GLY A 237 -10.33 9.75 7.97
N GLU A 238 -10.04 8.55 7.46
CA GLU A 238 -10.32 7.31 8.17
C GLU A 238 -9.17 6.86 9.08
N TRP A 239 -9.43 5.89 9.95
CA TRP A 239 -8.42 5.32 10.84
C TRP A 239 -7.56 4.30 10.12
N ALA A 240 -6.26 4.52 10.13
CA ALA A 240 -5.25 3.53 9.75
C ALA A 240 -4.70 2.86 10.99
N GLU A 241 -4.50 1.54 10.93
CA GLU A 241 -3.88 0.75 11.99
C GLU A 241 -2.70 -0.06 11.43
N ALA A 242 -1.58 -0.06 12.16
CA ALA A 242 -0.40 -0.82 11.81
C ALA A 242 0.13 -1.57 13.04
N TRP A 243 0.44 -2.85 12.87
CA TRP A 243 0.80 -3.77 13.97
C TRP A 243 2.24 -4.26 13.81
N LEU A 244 3.10 -3.89 14.77
CA LEU A 244 4.55 -4.19 14.74
C LEU A 244 4.88 -5.55 15.35
N GLY A 245 3.88 -6.40 15.55
CA GLY A 245 4.01 -7.71 16.16
C GLY A 245 4.00 -7.68 17.68
N ARG A 246 4.58 -8.72 18.29
CA ARG A 246 4.49 -8.99 19.72
C ARG A 246 5.16 -7.88 20.55
N ASP A 247 4.42 -7.39 21.55
CA ASP A 247 4.95 -6.56 22.61
C ASP A 247 5.81 -7.41 23.56
N LEU A 248 6.91 -6.90 24.10
CA LEU A 248 7.77 -7.69 25.00
C LEU A 248 7.53 -7.41 26.49
N GLU A 249 6.90 -6.29 26.82
CA GLU A 249 6.72 -5.80 28.19
C GLU A 249 5.29 -6.04 28.69
N ALA A 250 4.29 -5.59 27.94
CA ALA A 250 2.89 -5.67 28.33
C ALA A 250 2.32 -7.09 28.17
N ARG A 251 1.59 -7.58 29.18
CA ARG A 251 0.95 -8.90 29.16
C ARG A 251 -0.43 -8.82 29.80
N LEU A 252 -1.36 -9.64 29.33
CA LEU A 252 -2.60 -9.88 30.07
C LEU A 252 -2.37 -11.04 31.04
N GLU A 253 -2.71 -10.83 32.30
CA GLU A 253 -2.81 -11.89 33.29
C GLU A 253 -4.24 -12.37 33.39
N ARG A 254 -4.47 -13.67 33.24
CA ARG A 254 -5.80 -14.26 33.29
C ARG A 254 -5.92 -15.27 34.42
N ARG A 255 -7.04 -15.18 35.14
CA ARG A 255 -7.52 -16.16 36.10
C ARG A 255 -8.92 -16.59 35.71
N VAL A 256 -9.12 -17.91 35.65
CA VAL A 256 -10.43 -18.50 35.36
C VAL A 256 -10.82 -19.37 36.55
N SER A 257 -11.97 -19.08 37.14
CA SER A 257 -12.51 -19.80 38.30
C SER A 257 -13.87 -20.36 37.96
N LEU A 258 -14.13 -21.63 38.29
CA LEU A 258 -15.46 -22.23 38.11
C LEU A 258 -16.42 -21.67 39.17
N LEU A 259 -17.54 -21.09 38.74
CA LEU A 259 -18.59 -20.58 39.64
C LEU A 259 -19.71 -21.59 39.86
N ASN A 260 -20.16 -22.22 38.77
CA ASN A 260 -21.25 -23.18 38.82
C ASN A 260 -21.04 -24.25 37.75
N GLN A 261 -21.47 -25.47 38.05
CA GLN A 261 -21.35 -26.62 37.17
C GLN A 261 -22.67 -27.42 37.21
N GLY A 262 -23.38 -27.41 36.09
CA GLY A 262 -24.56 -28.25 35.86
C GLY A 262 -24.26 -29.43 34.93
N GLU A 263 -25.27 -30.24 34.65
CA GLU A 263 -25.14 -31.39 33.75
C GLU A 263 -24.81 -30.99 32.31
N LYS A 264 -25.38 -29.89 31.82
CA LYS A 264 -25.27 -29.44 30.41
C LYS A 264 -24.39 -28.22 30.20
N GLU A 265 -24.03 -27.51 31.27
CA GLU A 265 -23.37 -26.21 31.19
C GLU A 265 -22.44 -25.98 32.38
N ALA A 266 -21.37 -25.20 32.17
CA ALA A 266 -20.48 -24.71 33.22
C ALA A 266 -20.34 -23.18 33.11
N THR A 267 -20.41 -22.50 34.25
CA THR A 267 -20.24 -21.05 34.34
C THR A 267 -18.93 -20.72 35.05
N TYR A 268 -18.14 -19.86 34.41
CA TYR A 268 -16.82 -19.43 34.86
C TYR A 268 -16.83 -17.94 35.17
N LEU A 269 -16.11 -17.54 36.22
CA LEU A 269 -15.65 -16.18 36.44
C LEU A 269 -14.29 -16.04 35.77
N VAL A 270 -14.17 -15.09 34.86
CA VAL A 270 -12.92 -14.77 34.20
C VAL A 270 -12.48 -13.39 34.66
N GLU A 271 -11.26 -13.33 35.18
CA GLU A 271 -10.58 -12.09 35.56
C GLU A 271 -9.37 -11.94 34.64
N THR A 272 -9.33 -10.85 33.88
CA THR A 272 -8.21 -10.51 32.99
C THR A 272 -7.65 -9.16 33.41
N ARG A 273 -6.41 -9.13 33.87
CA ARG A 273 -5.71 -7.93 34.32
C ARG A 273 -4.69 -7.48 33.27
N LEU A 274 -4.64 -6.18 33.02
CA LEU A 274 -3.56 -5.52 32.29
C LEU A 274 -2.97 -4.42 33.16
N GLU A 275 -1.65 -4.32 33.16
CA GLU A 275 -0.92 -3.15 33.63
C GLU A 275 -0.21 -2.53 32.42
N ASN A 276 -0.40 -1.22 32.22
CA ASN A 276 0.33 -0.49 31.19
C ASN A 276 1.77 -0.22 31.68
N PRO A 277 2.81 -0.90 31.16
CA PRO A 277 4.17 -0.72 31.67
C PRO A 277 4.79 0.63 31.27
N TYR A 278 4.16 1.34 30.33
CA TYR A 278 4.76 2.48 29.66
C TYR A 278 4.53 3.81 30.39
N PRO A 279 5.45 4.78 30.22
CA PRO A 279 5.30 6.13 30.75
C PRO A 279 4.34 7.02 29.95
N TYR A 280 3.59 6.44 29.01
CA TYR A 280 2.63 7.13 28.13
C TYR A 280 1.31 6.35 28.07
N PRO A 281 0.20 7.01 27.68
CA PRO A 281 -1.08 6.34 27.52
C PRO A 281 -1.06 5.35 26.35
N VAL A 282 -1.80 4.26 26.51
CA VAL A 282 -2.03 3.24 25.48
C VAL A 282 -3.51 2.87 25.43
N THR A 283 -3.98 2.35 24.31
CA THR A 283 -5.32 1.78 24.20
C THR A 283 -5.24 0.27 24.01
N LEU A 284 -5.88 -0.48 24.89
CA LEU A 284 -6.05 -1.93 24.75
C LEU A 284 -7.23 -2.22 23.81
N LEU A 285 -6.97 -3.00 22.76
CA LEU A 285 -7.96 -3.64 21.92
C LEU A 285 -8.01 -5.14 22.26
N LEU A 286 -9.09 -5.58 22.87
CA LEU A 286 -9.30 -6.97 23.27
C LEU A 286 -10.44 -7.56 22.45
N ALA A 287 -10.18 -8.62 21.70
CA ALA A 287 -11.20 -9.33 20.94
C ALA A 287 -10.99 -10.84 21.08
N GLU A 288 -12.02 -11.55 21.53
CA GLU A 288 -11.94 -13.01 21.65
C GLU A 288 -13.12 -13.68 20.97
N SER A 289 -12.84 -14.80 20.30
CA SER A 289 -13.88 -15.75 19.88
C SER A 289 -14.08 -16.82 20.96
N LEU A 290 -15.35 -17.13 21.25
CA LEU A 290 -15.76 -18.05 22.30
C LEU A 290 -16.31 -19.36 21.69
N PRO A 291 -16.08 -20.52 22.35
CA PRO A 291 -16.70 -21.78 21.93
C PRO A 291 -18.22 -21.67 21.91
N LYS A 292 -18.86 -22.12 20.82
CA LYS A 292 -20.33 -22.09 20.70
C LYS A 292 -20.95 -23.41 21.17
N PRO A 293 -22.14 -23.37 21.78
CA PRO A 293 -22.86 -22.19 22.26
C PRO A 293 -22.22 -21.59 23.54
N PHE A 294 -22.34 -20.26 23.69
CA PHE A 294 -21.90 -19.55 24.90
C PHE A 294 -22.94 -18.53 25.36
N ARG A 295 -22.90 -18.19 26.65
CA ARG A 295 -23.50 -16.97 27.20
C ARG A 295 -22.41 -16.15 27.87
N LEU A 296 -22.34 -14.87 27.51
CA LEU A 296 -21.35 -13.93 28.03
C LEU A 296 -22.07 -12.86 28.85
N ASP A 297 -21.55 -12.56 30.04
CA ASP A 297 -21.91 -11.37 30.80
C ASP A 297 -20.65 -10.56 31.09
N PHE A 298 -20.36 -9.63 30.18
CA PHE A 298 -19.19 -8.77 30.21
C PHE A 298 -19.60 -7.30 30.03
N PRO A 299 -19.77 -6.54 31.12
CA PRO A 299 -20.09 -5.12 31.06
C PRO A 299 -19.04 -4.32 30.27
N GLY A 300 -19.51 -3.42 29.38
CA GLY A 300 -18.65 -2.57 28.56
C GLY A 300 -18.07 -3.21 27.31
N ALA A 301 -18.15 -4.54 27.15
CA ALA A 301 -17.75 -5.22 25.92
C ALA A 301 -18.89 -5.22 24.89
N ASN A 302 -18.54 -4.97 23.64
CA ASN A 302 -19.42 -5.15 22.49
C ASN A 302 -19.54 -6.66 22.21
N ARG A 303 -20.74 -7.21 22.38
CA ARG A 303 -21.00 -8.63 22.13
C ARG A 303 -21.11 -8.90 20.63
N LEU A 304 -20.43 -9.94 20.19
CA LEU A 304 -20.44 -10.42 18.81
C LEU A 304 -21.02 -11.85 18.76
N PRO A 305 -21.58 -12.29 17.63
CA PRO A 305 -22.09 -13.66 17.49
C PRO A 305 -21.07 -14.76 17.82
N GLU A 306 -19.79 -14.48 17.56
CA GLU A 306 -18.65 -15.36 17.79
C GLU A 306 -17.90 -15.08 19.09
N GLY A 307 -18.20 -13.99 19.81
CA GLY A 307 -17.51 -13.66 21.05
C GLY A 307 -17.70 -12.21 21.48
N TYR A 308 -16.61 -11.44 21.62
CA TYR A 308 -16.70 -10.03 22.02
C TYR A 308 -15.55 -9.17 21.50
N ARG A 309 -15.74 -7.85 21.54
CA ARG A 309 -14.71 -6.83 21.36
C ARG A 309 -14.80 -5.78 22.48
N LEU A 310 -13.66 -5.32 22.97
CA LEU A 310 -13.53 -4.26 23.97
C LEU A 310 -12.38 -3.33 23.57
N GLU A 311 -12.61 -2.03 23.68
CA GLU A 311 -11.58 -1.00 23.57
C GLU A 311 -11.49 -0.27 24.91
N LEU A 312 -10.28 -0.16 25.47
CA LEU A 312 -10.05 0.41 26.79
C LEU A 312 -8.80 1.31 26.79
N PRO A 313 -8.96 2.63 26.96
CA PRO A 313 -7.81 3.51 27.19
C PRO A 313 -7.22 3.29 28.58
N LEU A 314 -5.89 3.28 28.67
CA LEU A 314 -5.11 3.15 29.90
C LEU A 314 -4.15 4.32 30.03
N LYS A 315 -4.16 4.95 31.19
CA LYS A 315 -3.16 5.97 31.56
C LYS A 315 -1.77 5.33 31.72
N PRO A 316 -0.69 6.13 31.71
CA PRO A 316 0.64 5.65 32.09
C PRO A 316 0.59 4.87 33.41
N GLN A 317 1.20 3.69 33.46
CA GLN A 317 1.31 2.87 34.67
C GLN A 317 -0.02 2.46 35.33
N GLU A 318 -1.15 2.59 34.60
CA GLU A 318 -2.45 2.19 35.11
C GLU A 318 -2.63 0.67 35.03
N ALA A 319 -3.14 0.08 36.11
CA ALA A 319 -3.62 -1.30 36.14
C ALA A 319 -5.15 -1.35 36.09
N LYS A 320 -5.70 -2.21 35.23
CA LYS A 320 -7.13 -2.50 35.14
C LYS A 320 -7.37 -4.00 35.22
N THR A 321 -8.36 -4.38 36.02
CA THR A 321 -8.89 -5.75 36.06
C THR A 321 -10.27 -5.75 35.41
N LEU A 322 -10.42 -6.59 34.39
CA LEU A 322 -11.66 -6.87 33.69
C LEU A 322 -12.25 -8.16 34.25
N THR A 323 -13.48 -8.10 34.75
CA THR A 323 -14.15 -9.26 35.34
C THR A 323 -15.45 -9.53 34.59
N TYR A 324 -15.63 -10.77 34.13
CA TYR A 324 -16.83 -11.18 33.40
C TYR A 324 -17.20 -12.64 33.67
N ARG A 325 -18.46 -12.98 33.40
CA ARG A 325 -18.95 -14.36 33.50
C ARG A 325 -19.11 -14.97 32.12
N LEU A 326 -18.64 -16.20 31.98
CA LEU A 326 -18.73 -16.97 30.75
C LEU A 326 -19.40 -18.31 31.06
N THR A 327 -20.54 -18.58 30.44
CA THR A 327 -21.19 -19.90 30.49
C THR A 327 -20.98 -20.62 29.16
N LEU A 328 -20.46 -21.84 29.23
CA LEU A 328 -20.24 -22.72 28.08
C LEU A 328 -21.08 -23.99 28.23
N SER A 329 -21.56 -24.53 27.11
CA SER A 329 -22.12 -25.89 27.09
C SER A 329 -21.03 -26.93 27.29
N ARG A 330 -21.41 -28.06 27.89
CA ARG A 330 -20.54 -29.24 28.03
C ARG A 330 -20.71 -30.24 26.91
#